data_AF-A0A3B8TVZ9-F1
#
_entry.id   AF-A0A3B8TVZ9-F1
#
_cell.length_a   1.000
_cell.length_b   1.000
_cell.length_c   1.000
_cell.angle_alpha   90.00
_cell.angle_beta   90.00
_cell.angle_gamma   90.00
#
_symmetry.space_group_name_H-M   'P 1'
#
loop_
_entity.id
_entity.type
_entity.pdbx_description
1 polymer ?
#
loop_
_entity_poly.entity_id
_entity_poly.type
_entity_poly.pdbx_seq_one_letter_code
_entity_poly.pdbx_strand_id
1 'polypeptide(L)'
;AGIPCIGTSKAFQGLAVTDNQEVLIAEDAEQFVEAICRISSEEGLWERIRQYGLDYVDQHHNPASIGEALYEKYSNGIDKKFL
;
A
#
# COMPACT_ATOMS: atom_id res chain seq x y z
N ALA A 1 -4.60 4.36 11.73
CA ALA A 1 -3.19 4.04 11.45
C ALA A 1 -2.67 4.99 10.37
N GLY A 2 -1.35 5.04 10.13
CA GLY A 2 -0.70 6.01 9.22
C GLY A 2 0.81 6.04 9.47
N ILE A 3 1.41 4.87 9.60
CA ILE A 3 2.82 4.69 9.94
C ILE A 3 3.55 4.39 8.62
N PRO A 4 4.65 5.08 8.30
CA PRO A 4 5.45 4.78 7.11
C PRO A 4 5.89 3.31 7.07
N CYS A 5 5.83 2.69 5.89
CA CYS A 5 6.28 1.33 5.67
C CYS A 5 7.61 1.31 4.92
N ILE A 6 8.57 0.54 5.42
CA ILE A 6 9.83 0.21 4.74
C ILE A 6 9.77 -1.27 4.36
N GLY A 7 10.13 -1.60 3.11
CA GLY A 7 10.13 -2.97 2.62
C GLY A 7 10.98 -3.14 1.38
N THR A 8 11.25 -4.37 0.97
CA THR A 8 11.92 -4.64 -0.31
C THR A 8 10.97 -4.41 -1.48
N SER A 9 11.51 -4.25 -2.69
CA SER A 9 10.71 -4.27 -3.93
C SER A 9 9.83 -5.52 -4.03
N LYS A 10 10.33 -6.66 -3.52
CA LYS A 10 9.57 -7.91 -3.45
C LYS A 10 8.40 -7.85 -2.49
N ALA A 11 8.53 -7.19 -1.34
CA ALA A 11 7.44 -7.05 -0.36
C ALA A 11 6.27 -6.22 -0.92
N PHE A 12 6.58 -5.24 -1.77
CA PHE A 12 5.58 -4.40 -2.42
C PHE A 12 5.18 -4.87 -3.82
N GLN A 13 5.65 -6.05 -4.24
CA GLN A 13 5.30 -6.60 -5.53
C GLN A 13 3.77 -6.78 -5.66
N GLY A 14 3.19 -6.17 -6.68
CA GLY A 14 1.74 -6.22 -6.94
C GLY A 14 0.95 -5.09 -6.27
N LEU A 15 1.61 -4.21 -5.52
CA LEU A 15 1.04 -2.96 -5.04
C LEU A 15 1.43 -1.82 -5.99
N ALA A 16 0.48 -0.95 -6.31
CA ALA A 16 0.72 0.27 -7.09
C ALA A 16 1.33 1.37 -6.21
N VAL A 17 2.53 1.13 -5.70
CA VAL A 17 3.27 2.06 -4.83
C VAL A 17 4.59 2.45 -5.46
N THR A 18 5.08 3.63 -5.09
CA THR A 18 6.34 4.21 -5.56
C THR A 18 7.24 4.49 -4.36
N ASP A 19 8.53 4.19 -4.52
CA ASP A 19 9.54 4.55 -3.53
C ASP A 19 9.54 6.07 -3.27
N ASN A 20 9.75 6.47 -2.01
CA ASN A 20 9.69 7.85 -1.52
C ASN A 20 8.31 8.56 -1.65
N GLN A 21 7.24 7.84 -2.02
CA GLN A 21 5.86 8.33 -2.01
C GLN A 21 5.00 7.60 -0.98
N GLU A 22 4.47 6.42 -1.28
CA GLU A 22 3.65 5.65 -0.35
C GLU A 22 4.50 4.81 0.61
N VAL A 23 5.71 4.44 0.19
CA VAL A 23 6.62 3.53 0.90
C VAL A 23 8.07 3.96 0.73
N LEU A 24 8.96 3.43 1.57
CA LEU A 24 10.40 3.45 1.31
C LEU A 24 10.87 2.04 0.92
N ILE A 25 11.61 1.94 -0.19
CA ILE A 25 12.19 0.68 -0.65
C ILE A 25 13.62 0.56 -0.15
N ALA A 26 13.93 -0.58 0.46
CA ALA A 26 15.26 -0.97 0.90
C ALA A 26 15.50 -2.46 0.60
N GLU A 27 16.65 -2.80 0.02
CA GLU A 27 17.00 -4.16 -0.45
C GLU A 27 17.99 -4.88 0.47
N ASP A 28 18.71 -4.13 1.32
CA ASP A 28 19.69 -4.66 2.26
C ASP A 28 19.64 -3.96 3.64
N ALA A 29 20.38 -4.51 4.60
CA ALA A 29 20.34 -4.06 5.99
C ALA A 29 20.76 -2.58 6.14
N GLU A 30 21.79 -2.17 5.40
CA GLU A 30 22.28 -0.79 5.38
C GLU A 30 21.18 0.18 4.91
N GLN A 31 20.49 -0.15 3.81
CA GLN A 31 19.39 0.65 3.28
C GLN A 31 18.19 0.72 4.24
N PHE A 32 17.89 -0.37 4.95
CA PHE A 32 16.83 -0.35 5.97
C PHE A 32 17.19 0.62 7.11
N VAL A 33 18.43 0.58 7.61
CA VAL A 33 18.89 1.50 8.64
C VAL A 33 18.86 2.95 8.14
N GLU A 34 19.28 3.19 6.90
CA GLU A 34 19.20 4.50 6.27
C GLU A 34 17.75 5.00 6.21
N ALA A 35 16.81 4.19 5.73
CA ALA A 35 15.39 4.54 5.64
C ALA A 35 14.79 4.89 7.02
N ILE A 36 15.15 4.15 8.07
CA ILE A 36 14.75 4.45 9.46
C ILE A 36 15.31 5.82 9.89
N CYS A 37 16.61 6.04 9.69
CA CYS A 37 17.27 7.30 10.02
C CYS A 37 16.61 8.47 9.28
N ARG A 38 16.34 8.33 7.98
CA ARG A 38 15.67 9.34 7.16
C ARG A 38 14.28 9.66 7.70
N ILE A 39 13.45 8.65 7.96
CA ILE A 39 12.11 8.87 8.54
C ILE A 39 12.16 9.64 9.86
N SER A 40 13.17 9.37 10.69
CA SER A 40 13.31 10.01 12.00
C SER A 40 13.90 11.43 11.97
N SER A 41 14.62 11.79 10.90
CA SER A 41 15.45 13.01 10.86
C SER A 41 15.15 13.96 9.71
N GLU A 42 14.62 13.49 8.59
CA GLU A 42 14.19 14.34 7.48
C GLU A 42 12.86 15.00 7.81
N GLU A 43 12.89 16.34 7.90
CA GLU A 43 11.71 17.14 8.18
C GLU A 43 10.61 16.88 7.15
N GLY A 44 9.42 16.54 7.64
CA GLY A 44 8.24 16.30 6.81
C GLY A 44 8.23 15.00 6.01
N LEU A 45 9.28 14.18 6.03
CA LEU A 45 9.26 12.88 5.34
C LEU A 45 8.18 11.96 5.91
N TRP A 46 8.09 11.85 7.24
CA TRP A 46 7.05 11.05 7.89
C TRP A 46 5.65 11.43 7.41
N GLU A 47 5.31 12.72 7.49
CA GLU A 47 3.95 13.17 7.17
C GLU A 47 3.63 12.99 5.69
N ARG A 48 4.62 13.22 4.82
CA ARG A 48 4.46 13.00 3.39
C ARG A 48 4.18 11.54 3.06
N ILE A 49 5.01 10.60 3.55
CA ILE A 49 4.79 9.16 3.32
C ILE A 49 3.45 8.72 3.91
N ARG A 50 3.12 9.23 5.11
CA ARG A 50 1.83 8.96 5.76
C ARG A 50 0.65 9.40 4.89
N GLN A 51 0.68 10.61 4.35
CA GLN A 51 -0.40 11.15 3.53
C GLN A 51 -0.59 10.32 2.25
N TYR A 52 0.49 10.10 1.49
CA TYR A 52 0.44 9.26 0.28
C TYR A 52 -0.05 7.84 0.58
N GLY A 53 0.45 7.22 1.66
CA GLY A 53 0.03 5.87 2.04
C GLY A 53 -1.45 5.77 2.44
N LEU A 54 -2.01 6.78 3.11
CA LEU A 54 -3.43 6.83 3.44
C LEU A 54 -4.30 7.00 2.19
N ASP A 55 -3.91 7.92 1.30
CA ASP A 55 -4.61 8.16 0.04
C ASP A 55 -4.56 6.91 -0.85
N TYR A 56 -3.42 6.20 -0.87
CA TYR A 56 -3.27 4.93 -1.57
C TYR A 56 -4.25 3.86 -1.06
N VAL A 57 -4.36 3.69 0.26
CA VAL A 57 -5.27 2.71 0.87
C VAL A 57 -6.73 3.06 0.56
N ASP A 58 -7.12 4.33 0.66
CA ASP A 58 -8.49 4.74 0.34
C ASP A 58 -8.82 4.50 -1.14
N GLN A 59 -7.88 4.75 -2.06
CA GLN A 59 -8.09 4.56 -3.49
C GLN A 59 -8.10 3.10 -3.93
N HIS A 60 -7.24 2.25 -3.37
CA HIS A 60 -6.99 0.90 -3.89
C HIS A 60 -7.49 -0.22 -2.98
N HIS A 61 -7.70 0.06 -1.69
CA HIS A 61 -7.96 -0.95 -0.67
C HIS A 61 -9.20 -0.64 0.19
N ASN A 62 -10.10 0.22 -0.30
CA ASN A 62 -11.34 0.52 0.41
C ASN A 62 -12.21 -0.75 0.57
N PRO A 63 -12.44 -1.24 1.80
CA PRO A 63 -13.13 -2.51 2.01
C PRO A 63 -14.57 -2.53 1.51
N ALA A 64 -15.27 -1.39 1.56
CA ALA A 64 -16.65 -1.30 1.10
C ALA A 64 -16.72 -1.46 -0.43
N SER A 65 -15.91 -0.69 -1.16
CA SER A 65 -15.86 -0.75 -2.62
C SER A 65 -15.38 -2.11 -3.13
N ILE A 66 -14.37 -2.69 -2.48
CA ILE A 66 -13.88 -4.04 -2.83
C ILE A 66 -14.95 -5.10 -2.55
N GLY A 67 -15.61 -5.02 -1.39
CA GLY A 67 -16.65 -5.97 -1.00
C GLY A 67 -17.82 -5.98 -2.00
N GLU A 68 -18.27 -4.80 -2.43
CA GLU A 68 -19.33 -4.64 -3.43
C GLU A 68 -18.92 -5.27 -4.78
N ALA A 69 -17.72 -4.94 -5.28
CA ALA A 69 -17.23 -5.47 -6.55
C ALA A 69 -17.07 -7.00 -6.53
N LEU A 70 -16.59 -7.57 -5.42
CA LEU A 70 -16.51 -9.02 -5.26
C LEU A 70 -17.91 -9.65 -5.25
N TYR A 71 -18.83 -9.09 -4.46
CA TYR A 71 -20.20 -9.60 -4.36
C TYR A 71 -20.90 -9.63 -5.72
N GLU A 72 -20.83 -8.53 -6.48
CA GLU A 72 -21.42 -8.45 -7.82
C GLU A 72 -20.84 -9.55 -8.74
N LYS A 73 -19.52 -9.68 -8.77
CA LYS A 73 -18.83 -10.64 -9.63
C LYS A 73 -19.17 -12.09 -9.29
N TYR A 74 -19.23 -12.43 -8.00
CA TYR A 74 -19.57 -13.79 -7.57
C TYR A 74 -21.05 -14.10 -7.77
N SER A 75 -21.96 -13.16 -7.49
CA SER A 75 -23.40 -13.36 -7.68
C SER A 75 -23.73 -13.62 -9.15
N ASN A 76 -23.20 -12.80 -10.06
CA ASN A 76 -23.36 -12.97 -11.50
C ASN A 76 -22.74 -14.29 -12.04
N GLY A 77 -21.66 -14.76 -11.41
CA GLY A 77 -21.01 -16.01 -11.75
C GLY A 77 -21.77 -17.25 -11.28
N ILE A 78 -22.45 -17.16 -10.14
CA ILE A 78 -23.31 -18.22 -9.61
C ILE A 78 -24.56 -18.37 -10.49
N ASP A 79 -25.23 -17.27 -10.82
CA ASP A 79 -26.47 -17.30 -11.62
C ASP A 79 -26.24 -17.89 -13.03
N LYS A 80 -25.08 -17.62 -13.65
CA LYS A 80 -24.72 -18.19 -14.95
C LYS A 80 -24.35 -19.67 -14.93
N LYS A 81 -24.07 -20.25 -13.76
CA LYS A 81 -23.65 -21.66 -13.63
C LYS A 81 -24.84 -22.60 -13.43
N PHE A 82 -26.02 -22.05 -13.16
CA PHE A 82 -27.27 -22.79 -12.94
C PHE A 82 -28.35 -22.52 -14.01
N LEU A 83 -27.95 -21.90 -15.13
CA LEU A 83 -28.68 -21.81 -16.40
C LEU A 83 -27.93 -22.63 -17.46
#